data_AF-A0A9W9S2X9-F1
#
_entry.id   AF-A0A9W9S2X9-F1
#
_cell.length_a   1.000
_cell.length_b   1.000
_cell.length_c   1.000
_cell.angle_alpha   90.00
_cell.angle_beta   90.00
_cell.angle_gamma   90.00
#
_symmetry.space_group_name_H-M   'P 1'
#
loop_
_entity.id
_entity.type
_entity.pdbx_description
1 polymer ?
#
loop_
_entity_poly.entity_id
_entity_poly.type
_entity_poly.pdbx_seq_one_letter_code
_entity_poly.pdbx_strand_id
1 'polypeptide(L)'
;MPYPGLVAAMHYAWAEVTEPSQVLLAILENEDKARTLYNMVERQYKFISAERSDDDERGEMTTFDKVLIEMWHEEQQLQNIGLLEFFLEEYLMAKSVDTYAEKKALVFAYLEAGALIDAGLTQQDSALENLIRVYQEAKARVYYSDADKSGISNKETDKFSNVRFLRDTAENLCRHMKAHGHESHPLMPEVEKIVDISAKHAEHLAGGRKRVFEAPEDEDSRPVGHHWRRQRRESGRHSKRPRDSYRPDYESRRDRYEPDDRYDDRRHGRDDSRDRRDRHDKDSDEEDRRHERDDSRDRRRREH
;
A
#
# COMPACT_ATOMS: atom_id res chain seq x y z
N MET A 1 -39.69 21.07 -6.52
CA MET A 1 -40.02 20.96 -7.95
C MET A 1 -38.93 21.69 -8.74
N PRO A 2 -37.82 21.04 -9.12
CA PRO A 2 -36.99 21.57 -10.18
C PRO A 2 -37.85 21.57 -11.45
N TYR A 3 -37.99 22.72 -12.09
CA TYR A 3 -38.80 22.85 -13.30
C TYR A 3 -38.10 22.05 -14.41
N PRO A 4 -38.75 21.06 -15.07
CA PRO A 4 -38.17 20.38 -16.25
C PRO A 4 -37.82 21.38 -17.37
N GLY A 5 -38.43 22.57 -17.38
CA GLY A 5 -38.04 23.66 -18.26
C GLY A 5 -36.71 24.33 -17.91
N LEU A 6 -36.23 24.28 -16.66
CA LEU A 6 -34.99 24.95 -16.25
C LEU A 6 -33.74 24.20 -16.75
N VAL A 7 -33.73 22.87 -16.62
CA VAL A 7 -32.65 22.02 -17.15
C VAL A 7 -32.55 22.21 -18.65
N ALA A 8 -33.66 22.04 -19.38
CA ALA A 8 -33.71 22.25 -20.81
C ALA A 8 -33.30 23.68 -21.22
N ALA A 9 -33.80 24.71 -20.53
CA ALA A 9 -33.44 26.09 -20.83
C ALA A 9 -31.94 26.36 -20.63
N MET A 10 -31.34 25.81 -19.56
CA MET A 10 -29.90 25.92 -19.33
C MET A 10 -29.11 25.16 -20.40
N HIS A 11 -29.49 23.93 -20.72
CA HIS A 11 -28.89 23.15 -21.78
C HIS A 11 -28.88 23.93 -23.10
N TYR A 12 -30.03 24.47 -23.53
CA TYR A 12 -30.11 25.28 -24.76
C TYR A 12 -29.23 26.53 -24.70
N ALA A 13 -29.26 27.27 -23.58
CA ALA A 13 -28.46 28.48 -23.43
C ALA A 13 -26.95 28.21 -23.58
N TRP A 14 -26.46 27.10 -23.02
CA TRP A 14 -25.04 26.73 -23.11
C TRP A 14 -24.69 26.03 -24.43
N ALA A 15 -25.60 25.26 -25.02
CA ALA A 15 -25.38 24.63 -26.33
C ALA A 15 -25.22 25.66 -27.46
N GLU A 16 -25.78 26.87 -27.33
CA GLU A 16 -25.58 27.97 -28.27
C GLU A 16 -24.23 28.69 -28.11
N VAL A 17 -23.48 28.44 -27.04
CA VAL A 17 -22.17 29.07 -26.81
C VAL A 17 -21.12 28.44 -27.72
N THR A 18 -20.71 29.20 -28.73
CA THR A 18 -19.67 28.79 -29.70
C THR A 18 -18.35 29.54 -29.53
N GLU A 19 -18.33 30.62 -28.75
CA GLU A 19 -17.13 31.43 -28.54
C GLU A 19 -16.53 31.14 -27.16
N PRO A 20 -15.26 30.70 -27.07
CA PRO A 20 -14.63 30.41 -25.80
C PRO A 20 -14.25 31.72 -25.07
N SER A 21 -14.44 31.72 -23.77
CA SER A 21 -13.96 32.78 -22.88
C SER A 21 -12.43 32.87 -22.88
N GLN A 22 -11.90 34.00 -22.42
CA GLN A 22 -10.45 34.17 -22.27
C GLN A 22 -9.82 33.15 -21.32
N VAL A 23 -10.58 32.66 -20.33
CA VAL A 23 -10.11 31.63 -19.39
C VAL A 23 -10.04 30.29 -20.10
N LEU A 24 -11.08 29.89 -20.83
CA LEU A 24 -11.09 28.64 -21.58
C LEU A 24 -10.03 28.63 -22.67
N LEU A 25 -9.83 29.74 -23.41
CA LEU A 25 -8.74 29.88 -24.37
C LEU A 25 -7.38 29.62 -23.72
N ALA A 26 -7.11 30.23 -22.57
CA ALA A 26 -5.85 30.03 -21.84
C ALA A 26 -5.65 28.59 -21.32
N ILE A 27 -6.73 27.82 -21.18
CA ILE A 27 -6.69 26.39 -20.84
C ILE A 27 -6.41 25.56 -22.10
N LEU A 28 -7.14 25.81 -23.18
CA LEU A 28 -7.05 25.05 -24.44
C LEU A 28 -5.72 25.27 -25.17
N GLU A 29 -5.06 26.42 -24.96
CA GLU A 29 -3.68 26.68 -25.44
C GLU A 29 -2.63 25.76 -24.80
N ASN A 30 -2.95 25.11 -23.67
CA ASN A 30 -2.06 24.21 -22.96
C ASN A 30 -2.64 22.80 -22.91
N GLU A 31 -2.01 21.86 -23.62
CA GLU A 31 -2.49 20.49 -23.75
C GLU A 31 -2.70 19.78 -22.40
N ASP A 32 -1.78 19.95 -21.45
CA ASP A 32 -1.88 19.33 -20.13
C ASP A 32 -3.11 19.83 -19.36
N LYS A 33 -3.37 21.14 -19.42
CA LYS A 33 -4.55 21.74 -18.78
C LYS A 33 -5.84 21.36 -19.48
N ALA A 34 -5.85 21.34 -20.81
CA ALA A 34 -7.01 20.88 -21.58
C ALA A 34 -7.35 19.42 -21.26
N ARG A 35 -6.34 18.56 -21.16
CA ARG A 35 -6.49 17.17 -20.73
C ARG A 35 -7.00 17.06 -19.30
N THR A 36 -6.45 17.85 -18.38
CA THR A 36 -6.89 17.86 -16.98
C THR A 36 -8.36 18.29 -16.88
N LEU A 37 -8.76 19.33 -17.61
CA LEU A 37 -10.14 19.77 -17.68
C LEU A 37 -11.06 18.65 -18.18
N TYR A 38 -10.70 17.99 -19.28
CA TYR A 38 -11.44 16.84 -19.79
C TYR A 38 -11.60 15.74 -18.74
N ASN A 39 -10.51 15.31 -18.09
CA ASN A 39 -10.53 14.28 -17.06
C ASN A 39 -11.41 14.67 -15.87
N MET A 40 -11.44 15.96 -15.50
CA MET A 40 -12.31 16.46 -14.44
C MET A 40 -13.78 16.34 -14.81
N VAL A 41 -14.16 16.78 -16.01
CA VAL A 41 -15.55 16.70 -16.51
C VAL A 41 -15.98 15.24 -16.62
N GLU A 42 -15.15 14.39 -17.24
CA GLU A 42 -15.43 12.97 -17.44
C GLU A 42 -15.64 12.25 -16.11
N ARG A 43 -14.75 12.49 -15.13
CA ARG A 43 -14.86 11.89 -13.80
C ARG A 43 -16.13 12.32 -13.10
N GLN A 44 -16.49 13.60 -13.20
CA GLN A 44 -17.70 14.10 -12.58
C GLN A 44 -18.95 13.48 -13.21
N TYR A 45 -19.00 13.41 -14.55
CA TYR A 45 -20.06 12.71 -15.27
C TYR A 45 -20.18 11.23 -14.84
N LYS A 46 -19.06 10.50 -14.80
CA LYS A 46 -19.02 9.09 -14.38
C LYS A 46 -19.51 8.92 -12.94
N PHE A 47 -19.05 9.79 -12.03
CA PHE A 47 -19.46 9.75 -10.63
C PHE A 47 -20.98 9.96 -10.50
N ILE A 48 -21.54 10.98 -11.16
CA ILE A 48 -22.98 11.24 -11.12
C ILE A 48 -23.76 10.06 -11.72
N SER A 49 -23.34 9.57 -12.89
CA SER A 49 -24.07 8.53 -13.63
C SER A 49 -24.03 7.15 -12.96
N ALA A 50 -22.99 6.86 -12.17
CA ALA A 50 -22.82 5.57 -11.50
C ALA A 50 -23.33 5.56 -10.06
N GLU A 51 -23.11 6.64 -9.31
CA GLU A 51 -23.30 6.66 -7.86
C GLU A 51 -24.58 7.38 -7.41
N ARG A 52 -25.21 8.19 -8.29
CA ARG A 52 -26.39 8.98 -7.91
C ARG A 52 -27.65 8.44 -8.54
N SER A 53 -28.71 8.42 -7.76
CA SER A 53 -30.04 8.08 -8.21
C SER A 53 -30.70 9.26 -8.95
N ASP A 54 -31.26 9.01 -10.12
CA ASP A 54 -32.13 9.95 -10.85
C ASP A 54 -33.56 10.03 -10.26
N ASP A 55 -33.80 9.31 -9.17
CA ASP A 55 -35.03 9.41 -8.39
C ASP A 55 -35.12 10.80 -7.72
N ASP A 56 -36.01 11.64 -8.27
CA ASP A 56 -36.28 13.00 -7.79
C ASP A 56 -36.67 13.06 -6.30
N GLU A 57 -37.20 11.97 -5.71
CA GLU A 57 -37.54 11.92 -4.29
C GLU A 57 -36.31 11.86 -3.39
N ARG A 58 -35.17 11.34 -3.90
CA ARG A 58 -33.91 11.26 -3.17
C ARG A 58 -33.12 12.56 -3.22
N GLY A 59 -33.33 13.38 -4.25
CA GLY A 59 -32.70 14.69 -4.39
C GLY A 59 -31.17 14.63 -4.53
N GLU A 60 -30.62 13.51 -4.97
CA GLU A 60 -29.17 13.28 -5.08
C GLU A 60 -28.54 14.00 -6.28
N MET A 61 -29.35 14.37 -7.29
CA MET A 61 -28.91 15.08 -8.49
C MET A 61 -29.36 16.54 -8.48
N THR A 62 -28.40 17.46 -8.67
CA THR A 62 -28.69 18.89 -8.84
C THR A 62 -29.10 19.21 -10.27
N THR A 63 -29.69 20.38 -10.50
CA THR A 63 -29.97 20.88 -11.86
C THR A 63 -28.72 20.88 -12.73
N PHE A 64 -27.56 21.25 -12.17
CA PHE A 64 -26.29 21.26 -12.89
C PHE A 64 -25.81 19.85 -13.27
N ASP A 65 -26.03 18.87 -12.39
CA ASP A 65 -25.70 17.47 -12.67
C ASP A 65 -26.52 16.93 -13.85
N LYS A 66 -27.82 17.28 -13.90
CA LYS A 66 -28.71 16.91 -15.00
C LYS A 66 -28.29 17.57 -16.32
N VAL A 67 -27.99 18.88 -16.30
CA VAL A 67 -27.47 19.59 -17.49
C VAL A 67 -26.13 19.01 -17.94
N LEU A 68 -25.22 18.68 -17.01
CA LEU A 68 -23.92 18.09 -17.33
C LEU A 68 -24.08 16.76 -18.06
N ILE A 69 -25.00 15.90 -17.61
CA ILE A 69 -25.30 14.62 -18.26
C ILE A 69 -25.92 14.84 -19.65
N GLU A 70 -26.88 15.75 -19.78
CA GLU A 70 -27.51 16.04 -21.08
C GLU A 70 -26.50 16.56 -22.11
N MET A 71 -25.58 17.43 -21.69
CA MET A 71 -24.53 17.98 -22.55
C MET A 71 -23.39 16.99 -22.80
N TRP A 72 -23.30 15.89 -22.03
CA TRP A 72 -22.23 14.92 -22.17
C TRP A 72 -22.52 13.90 -23.27
N HIS A 73 -21.81 13.99 -24.39
CA HIS A 73 -21.78 13.00 -25.47
C HIS A 73 -20.36 12.46 -25.66
N GLU A 74 -20.18 11.14 -25.65
CA GLU A 74 -18.84 10.50 -25.64
C GLU A 74 -17.92 10.93 -26.81
N GLU A 75 -18.49 11.45 -27.90
CA GLU A 75 -17.76 11.93 -29.07
C GLU A 75 -17.60 13.47 -29.03
N GLN A 76 -16.37 13.96 -29.23
CA GLN A 76 -16.04 15.38 -29.49
C GLN A 76 -16.15 16.39 -28.31
N GLN A 77 -16.02 15.96 -27.07
CA GLN A 77 -16.22 16.84 -25.90
C GLN A 77 -15.27 18.03 -25.77
N LEU A 78 -14.02 17.87 -26.18
CA LEU A 78 -13.08 19.00 -26.20
C LEU A 78 -13.44 20.06 -27.26
N GLN A 79 -14.34 19.73 -28.20
CA GLN A 79 -14.86 20.64 -29.21
C GLN A 79 -16.21 21.26 -28.78
N ASN A 80 -16.85 20.70 -27.76
CA ASN A 80 -18.10 21.23 -27.21
C ASN A 80 -17.79 22.42 -26.28
N ILE A 81 -17.60 23.60 -26.88
CA ILE A 81 -17.29 24.85 -26.16
C ILE A 81 -18.36 25.15 -25.11
N GLY A 82 -19.63 24.95 -25.45
CA GLY A 82 -20.75 25.12 -24.53
C GLY A 82 -20.63 24.28 -23.26
N LEU A 83 -20.29 22.99 -23.39
CA LEU A 83 -20.07 22.10 -22.25
C LEU A 83 -18.91 22.58 -21.37
N LEU A 84 -17.79 22.95 -22.00
CA LEU A 84 -16.61 23.39 -21.26
C LEU A 84 -16.87 24.71 -20.53
N GLU A 85 -17.51 25.68 -21.18
CA GLU A 85 -17.90 26.94 -20.55
C GLU A 85 -18.91 26.74 -19.43
N PHE A 86 -19.93 25.90 -19.65
CA PHE A 86 -20.88 25.52 -18.60
C PHE A 86 -20.15 24.93 -17.38
N PHE A 87 -19.21 24.01 -17.60
CA PHE A 87 -18.47 23.41 -16.50
C PHE A 87 -17.64 24.43 -15.73
N LEU A 88 -16.98 25.37 -16.42
CA LEU A 88 -16.20 26.41 -15.74
C LEU A 88 -17.08 27.42 -14.99
N GLU A 89 -18.09 27.98 -15.67
CA GLU A 89 -18.89 29.09 -15.15
C GLU A 89 -19.90 28.61 -14.10
N GLU A 90 -20.60 27.51 -14.37
CA GLU A 90 -21.66 26.99 -13.50
C GLU A 90 -21.12 25.96 -12.51
N TYR A 91 -20.40 24.94 -12.98
CA TYR A 91 -20.02 23.80 -12.14
C TYR A 91 -18.87 24.12 -11.18
N LEU A 92 -17.83 24.81 -11.66
CA LEU A 92 -16.73 25.32 -10.84
C LEU A 92 -17.04 26.69 -10.21
N MET A 93 -18.25 27.20 -10.43
CA MET A 93 -18.74 28.46 -9.88
C MET A 93 -17.94 29.69 -10.31
N ALA A 94 -17.26 29.67 -11.47
CA ALA A 94 -16.49 30.84 -11.92
C ALA A 94 -17.39 32.06 -12.18
N LYS A 95 -18.69 31.88 -12.43
CA LYS A 95 -19.65 32.97 -12.63
C LYS A 95 -19.86 33.85 -11.40
N SER A 96 -19.54 33.37 -10.19
CA SER A 96 -19.68 34.15 -8.96
C SER A 96 -18.55 35.15 -8.74
N VAL A 97 -17.63 35.25 -9.71
CA VAL A 97 -16.43 36.08 -9.64
C VAL A 97 -16.48 37.10 -10.77
N ASP A 98 -16.25 38.37 -10.47
CA ASP A 98 -16.51 39.45 -11.41
C ASP A 98 -15.32 39.80 -12.31
N THR A 99 -14.09 39.47 -11.87
CA THR A 99 -12.88 39.84 -12.62
C THR A 99 -12.24 38.65 -13.32
N TYR A 100 -11.70 38.89 -14.52
CA TYR A 100 -10.96 37.87 -15.27
C TYR A 100 -9.79 37.28 -14.48
N ALA A 101 -9.05 38.12 -13.74
CA ALA A 101 -7.90 37.67 -12.97
C ALA A 101 -8.29 36.68 -11.86
N GLU A 102 -9.38 36.96 -11.14
CA GLU A 102 -9.89 36.09 -10.08
C GLU A 102 -10.53 34.82 -10.66
N LYS A 103 -11.32 34.93 -11.74
CA LYS A 103 -11.89 33.76 -12.45
C LYS A 103 -10.79 32.80 -12.89
N LYS A 104 -9.75 33.35 -13.51
CA LYS A 104 -8.58 32.57 -13.95
C LYS A 104 -7.88 31.89 -12.78
N ALA A 105 -7.64 32.62 -11.69
CA ALA A 105 -7.00 32.06 -10.51
C ALA A 105 -7.83 30.91 -9.89
N LEU A 106 -9.14 31.09 -9.76
CA LEU A 106 -10.05 30.07 -9.25
C LEU A 106 -10.03 28.80 -10.10
N VAL A 107 -10.25 28.93 -11.41
CA VAL A 107 -10.28 27.79 -12.33
C VAL A 107 -8.93 27.09 -12.38
N PHE A 108 -7.83 27.83 -12.38
CA PHE A 108 -6.49 27.23 -12.42
C PHE A 108 -6.18 26.48 -11.11
N ALA A 109 -6.64 26.97 -9.96
CA ALA A 109 -6.51 26.23 -8.71
C ALA A 109 -7.28 24.89 -8.75
N TYR A 110 -8.48 24.88 -9.36
CA TYR A 110 -9.21 23.63 -9.59
C TYR A 110 -8.47 22.67 -10.52
N LEU A 111 -7.86 23.17 -11.60
CA LEU A 111 -7.06 22.37 -12.51
C LEU A 111 -5.80 21.81 -11.83
N GLU A 112 -5.12 22.60 -11.00
CA GLU A 112 -3.99 22.12 -10.21
C GLU A 112 -4.40 20.98 -9.26
N ALA A 113 -5.53 21.12 -8.58
CA ALA A 113 -6.09 20.05 -7.76
C ALA A 113 -6.46 18.81 -8.60
N GLY A 114 -7.08 19.00 -9.77
CA GLY A 114 -7.40 17.92 -10.71
C GLY A 114 -6.16 17.16 -11.18
N ALA A 115 -5.09 17.87 -11.51
CA ALA A 115 -3.83 17.28 -11.92
C ALA A 115 -3.19 16.43 -10.81
N LEU A 116 -3.32 16.85 -9.55
CA LEU A 116 -2.87 16.05 -8.40
C LEU A 116 -3.68 14.75 -8.25
N ILE A 117 -4.99 14.79 -8.49
CA ILE A 117 -5.84 13.59 -8.45
C ILE A 117 -5.45 12.65 -9.61
N ASP A 118 -5.22 13.17 -10.80
CA ASP A 118 -4.76 12.38 -11.96
C ASP A 118 -3.39 11.72 -11.70
N ALA A 119 -2.46 12.47 -11.11
CA ALA A 119 -1.18 11.93 -10.67
C ALA A 119 -1.35 10.83 -9.61
N GLY A 120 -2.28 11.00 -8.67
CA GLY A 120 -2.60 9.99 -7.66
C GLY A 120 -3.16 8.70 -8.26
N LEU A 121 -4.11 8.80 -9.18
CA LEU A 121 -4.68 7.63 -9.86
C LEU A 121 -3.66 6.89 -10.72
N THR A 122 -2.86 7.61 -11.50
CA THR A 122 -1.79 6.99 -12.31
C THR A 122 -0.73 6.30 -11.43
N GLN A 123 -0.47 6.82 -10.23
CA GLN A 123 0.39 6.16 -9.26
C GLN A 123 -0.25 4.88 -8.70
N GLN A 124 -1.56 4.84 -8.50
CA GLN A 124 -2.28 3.64 -8.07
C GLN A 124 -2.30 2.56 -9.15
N ASP A 125 -2.60 2.94 -10.40
CA ASP A 125 -2.60 2.01 -11.53
C ASP A 125 -1.21 1.42 -11.78
N SER A 126 -0.17 2.26 -11.73
CA SER A 126 1.21 1.78 -11.84
C SER A 126 1.63 0.91 -10.65
N ALA A 127 1.11 1.15 -9.45
CA ALA A 127 1.34 0.26 -8.30
C ALA A 127 0.67 -1.11 -8.51
N LEU A 128 -0.56 -1.15 -9.01
CA LEU A 128 -1.25 -2.39 -9.36
C LEU A 128 -0.50 -3.15 -10.45
N GLU A 129 -0.09 -2.49 -11.53
CA GLU A 129 0.69 -3.11 -12.62
C GLU A 129 2.02 -3.69 -12.12
N ASN A 130 2.72 -2.96 -11.25
CA ASN A 130 3.95 -3.45 -10.64
C ASN A 130 3.69 -4.70 -9.78
N LEU A 131 2.63 -4.71 -8.98
CA LEU A 131 2.25 -5.87 -8.17
C LEU A 131 1.87 -7.07 -9.05
N ILE A 132 1.12 -6.86 -10.12
CA ILE A 132 0.80 -7.89 -11.11
C ILE A 132 2.07 -8.44 -11.75
N ARG A 133 3.01 -7.59 -12.16
CA ARG A 133 4.29 -8.01 -12.74
C ARG A 133 5.08 -8.90 -11.78
N VAL A 134 5.26 -8.45 -10.52
CA VAL A 134 6.00 -9.21 -9.50
C VAL A 134 5.29 -10.54 -9.21
N TYR A 135 3.96 -10.57 -9.16
CA TYR A 135 3.18 -11.80 -9.01
C TYR A 135 3.44 -12.78 -10.17
N GLN A 136 3.37 -12.30 -11.42
CA GLN A 136 3.60 -13.15 -12.59
C GLN A 136 5.06 -13.66 -12.64
N GLU A 137 6.04 -12.84 -12.27
CA GLU A 137 7.44 -13.26 -12.14
C GLU A 137 7.62 -14.30 -11.02
N ALA A 138 6.99 -14.09 -9.86
CA ALA A 138 7.03 -15.05 -8.74
C ALA A 138 6.40 -16.39 -9.14
N LYS A 139 5.26 -16.33 -9.84
CA LYS A 139 4.57 -17.51 -10.40
C LYS A 139 5.47 -18.21 -11.41
N ALA A 140 6.13 -17.47 -12.30
CA ALA A 140 7.08 -18.02 -13.27
C ALA A 140 8.22 -18.79 -12.57
N ARG A 141 8.79 -18.20 -11.51
CA ARG A 141 9.88 -18.80 -10.73
C ARG A 141 9.48 -20.02 -9.90
N VAL A 142 8.21 -20.16 -9.52
CA VAL A 142 7.73 -21.33 -8.77
C VAL A 142 7.33 -22.48 -9.71
N TYR A 143 6.70 -22.17 -10.85
CA TYR A 143 6.10 -23.19 -11.72
C TYR A 143 6.94 -23.54 -12.96
N TYR A 144 7.81 -22.63 -13.42
CA TYR A 144 8.59 -22.81 -14.66
C TYR A 144 10.11 -22.86 -14.43
N SER A 145 10.59 -22.77 -13.20
CA SER A 145 12.02 -22.92 -12.86
C SER A 145 12.59 -24.32 -13.15
N ASP A 146 11.72 -25.30 -13.41
CA ASP A 146 12.10 -26.69 -13.67
C ASP A 146 12.39 -26.96 -15.16
N ALA A 147 12.18 -25.99 -16.06
CA ALA A 147 12.20 -26.23 -17.50
C ALA A 147 13.56 -25.98 -18.19
N ASP A 148 14.45 -25.14 -17.67
CA ASP A 148 15.72 -24.83 -18.35
C ASP A 148 16.96 -24.94 -17.46
N LYS A 149 17.97 -25.56 -18.08
CA LYS A 149 19.24 -26.04 -17.53
C LYS A 149 20.13 -24.90 -17.02
N SER A 150 21.04 -25.26 -16.10
CA SER A 150 22.22 -24.52 -15.63
C SER A 150 22.05 -23.49 -14.49
N GLY A 151 21.85 -23.97 -13.25
CA GLY A 151 22.35 -23.25 -12.06
C GLY A 151 21.34 -22.86 -10.97
N ILE A 152 20.08 -23.29 -11.06
CA ILE A 152 19.10 -23.06 -9.97
C ILE A 152 19.19 -24.23 -9.00
N SER A 153 19.42 -23.92 -7.72
CA SER A 153 19.78 -24.89 -6.69
C SER A 153 18.60 -25.82 -6.36
N ASN A 154 18.86 -27.13 -6.41
CA ASN A 154 17.95 -28.20 -6.00
C ASN A 154 17.72 -28.27 -4.47
N LYS A 155 18.09 -27.23 -3.71
CA LYS A 155 17.88 -27.23 -2.26
C LYS A 155 16.40 -26.95 -1.98
N GLU A 156 15.79 -27.80 -1.17
CA GLU A 156 14.42 -27.62 -0.66
C GLU A 156 14.19 -26.21 -0.07
N THR A 157 15.24 -25.57 0.45
CA THR A 157 15.23 -24.20 0.97
C THR A 157 14.87 -23.15 -0.08
N ASP A 158 15.29 -23.33 -1.33
CA ASP A 158 15.05 -22.37 -2.41
C ASP A 158 13.63 -22.54 -2.96
N LYS A 159 13.16 -23.79 -3.02
CA LYS A 159 11.75 -24.11 -3.32
C LYS A 159 10.81 -23.53 -2.25
N PHE A 160 11.17 -23.68 -0.97
CA PHE A 160 10.42 -23.08 0.14
C PHE A 160 10.41 -21.55 0.10
N SER A 161 11.56 -20.93 -0.15
CA SER A 161 11.68 -19.48 -0.30
C SER A 161 10.81 -18.96 -1.44
N ASN A 162 10.83 -19.63 -2.59
CA ASN A 162 10.05 -19.23 -3.77
C ASN A 162 8.54 -19.39 -3.54
N VAL A 163 8.10 -20.49 -2.91
CA VAL A 163 6.69 -20.70 -2.55
C VAL A 163 6.21 -19.65 -1.55
N ARG A 164 7.05 -19.31 -0.56
CA ARG A 164 6.77 -18.25 0.41
C ARG A 164 6.66 -16.89 -0.26
N PHE A 165 7.59 -16.57 -1.15
CA PHE A 165 7.59 -15.31 -1.89
C PHE A 165 6.37 -15.16 -2.80
N LEU A 166 5.98 -16.24 -3.51
CA LEU A 166 4.76 -16.28 -4.31
C LEU A 166 3.52 -16.04 -3.43
N ARG A 167 3.45 -16.70 -2.27
CA ARG A 167 2.35 -16.52 -1.32
C ARG A 167 2.24 -15.07 -0.84
N ASP A 168 3.35 -14.51 -0.35
CA ASP A 168 3.37 -13.14 0.18
C ASP A 168 3.03 -12.11 -0.92
N THR A 169 3.49 -12.34 -2.16
CA THR A 169 3.18 -11.47 -3.30
C THR A 169 1.72 -11.60 -3.74
N ALA A 170 1.16 -12.81 -3.79
CA ALA A 170 -0.24 -13.05 -4.10
C ALA A 170 -1.17 -12.48 -3.02
N GLU A 171 -0.81 -12.60 -1.74
CA GLU A 171 -1.54 -11.97 -0.63
C GLU A 171 -1.50 -10.44 -0.74
N ASN A 172 -0.34 -9.84 -1.03
CA ASN A 172 -0.21 -8.40 -1.21
C ASN A 172 -1.03 -7.89 -2.40
N LEU A 173 -0.98 -8.59 -3.54
CA LEU A 173 -1.77 -8.26 -4.71
C LEU A 173 -3.28 -8.38 -4.41
N CYS A 174 -3.72 -9.47 -3.78
CA CYS A 174 -5.11 -9.68 -3.41
C CYS A 174 -5.63 -8.58 -2.45
N ARG A 175 -4.84 -8.24 -1.41
CA ARG A 175 -5.18 -7.13 -0.51
C ARG A 175 -5.25 -5.79 -1.23
N HIS A 176 -4.29 -5.50 -2.12
CA HIS A 176 -4.28 -4.26 -2.89
C HIS A 176 -5.52 -4.16 -3.80
N MET A 177 -5.86 -5.25 -4.50
CA MET A 177 -7.00 -5.28 -5.41
C MET A 177 -8.33 -5.11 -4.66
N LYS A 178 -8.51 -5.75 -3.49
CA LYS A 178 -9.70 -5.56 -2.64
C LYS A 178 -9.81 -4.15 -2.06
N ALA A 179 -8.69 -3.60 -1.58
CA ALA A 179 -8.68 -2.25 -0.99
C ALA A 179 -9.02 -1.13 -1.99
N HIS A 180 -8.76 -1.35 -3.28
CA HIS A 180 -9.00 -0.37 -4.36
C HIS A 180 -10.18 -0.76 -5.26
N GLY A 181 -11.01 -1.73 -4.86
CA GLY A 181 -12.24 -2.08 -5.60
C GLY A 181 -12.02 -2.83 -6.92
N HIS A 182 -10.84 -3.41 -7.16
CA HIS A 182 -10.53 -4.20 -8.35
C HIS A 182 -10.97 -5.68 -8.23
N GLU A 183 -12.04 -5.96 -7.49
CA GLU A 183 -12.54 -7.34 -7.29
C GLU A 183 -13.02 -8.00 -8.59
N SER A 184 -13.50 -7.20 -9.54
CA SER A 184 -13.94 -7.65 -10.86
C SER A 184 -12.80 -7.92 -11.85
N HIS A 185 -11.54 -7.73 -11.46
CA HIS A 185 -10.41 -7.87 -12.38
C HIS A 185 -10.21 -9.36 -12.79
N PRO A 186 -9.92 -9.67 -14.07
CA PRO A 186 -9.86 -11.07 -14.57
C PRO A 186 -8.88 -11.98 -13.84
N LEU A 187 -7.81 -11.41 -13.27
CA LEU A 187 -6.82 -12.14 -12.49
C LEU A 187 -7.25 -12.47 -11.06
N MET A 188 -8.31 -11.86 -10.52
CA MET A 188 -8.71 -12.05 -9.12
C MET A 188 -8.98 -13.52 -8.74
N PRO A 189 -9.78 -14.29 -9.49
CA PRO A 189 -10.03 -15.69 -9.16
C PRO A 189 -8.77 -16.54 -9.17
N GLU A 190 -7.81 -16.20 -10.03
CA GLU A 190 -6.53 -16.88 -10.10
C GLU A 190 -5.67 -16.57 -8.88
N VAL A 191 -5.54 -15.27 -8.53
CA VAL A 191 -4.74 -14.81 -7.39
C VAL A 191 -5.26 -15.42 -6.09
N GLU A 192 -6.58 -15.42 -5.85
CA GLU A 192 -7.19 -16.04 -4.67
C GLU A 192 -6.87 -17.53 -4.58
N LYS A 193 -7.02 -18.25 -5.70
CA LYS A 193 -6.66 -19.67 -5.79
C LYS A 193 -5.17 -19.90 -5.49
N ILE A 194 -4.28 -19.03 -5.99
CA ILE A 194 -2.84 -19.14 -5.71
C ILE A 194 -2.53 -18.85 -4.24
N VAL A 195 -3.20 -17.89 -3.59
CA VAL A 195 -3.06 -17.65 -2.15
C VAL A 195 -3.38 -18.94 -1.38
N ASP A 196 -4.51 -19.61 -1.68
CA ASP A 196 -4.89 -20.85 -1.02
C ASP A 196 -3.89 -21.99 -1.25
N ILE A 197 -3.48 -22.20 -2.51
CA ILE A 197 -2.54 -23.28 -2.89
C ILE A 197 -1.17 -23.04 -2.25
N SER A 198 -0.65 -21.82 -2.35
CA SER A 198 0.67 -21.46 -1.83
C SER A 198 0.70 -21.41 -0.30
N ALA A 199 -0.41 -21.06 0.36
CA ALA A 199 -0.56 -21.16 1.81
C ALA A 199 -0.44 -22.61 2.29
N LYS A 200 -1.20 -23.53 1.70
CA LYS A 200 -1.14 -24.97 2.04
C LYS A 200 0.24 -25.55 1.76
N HIS A 201 0.87 -25.17 0.65
CA HIS A 201 2.20 -25.66 0.28
C HIS A 201 3.31 -25.10 1.19
N ALA A 202 3.22 -23.82 1.57
CA ALA A 202 4.13 -23.23 2.55
C ALA A 202 3.95 -23.85 3.94
N GLU A 203 2.73 -24.11 4.39
CA GLU A 203 2.46 -24.81 5.66
C GLU A 203 3.04 -26.21 5.66
N HIS A 204 2.87 -26.96 4.57
CA HIS A 204 3.45 -28.30 4.41
C HIS A 204 4.99 -28.26 4.50
N LEU A 205 5.63 -27.36 3.75
CA LEU A 205 7.09 -27.19 3.77
C LEU A 205 7.63 -26.64 5.10
N ALA A 206 6.80 -25.92 5.87
CA ALA A 206 7.13 -25.46 7.22
C ALA A 206 6.89 -26.54 8.31
N GLY A 207 6.54 -27.77 7.91
CA GLY A 207 6.26 -28.87 8.83
C GLY A 207 4.95 -28.70 9.61
N GLY A 208 3.92 -28.13 8.98
CA GLY A 208 2.60 -27.93 9.58
C GLY A 208 2.48 -26.70 10.49
N ARG A 209 3.48 -25.81 10.47
CA ARG A 209 3.45 -24.57 11.26
C ARG A 209 2.82 -23.43 10.45
N LYS A 210 1.61 -23.03 10.83
CA LYS A 210 0.97 -21.78 10.37
C LYS A 210 1.70 -20.56 10.93
N ARG A 211 1.61 -19.41 10.25
CA ARG A 211 2.10 -18.14 10.83
C ARG A 211 1.20 -17.73 12.00
N VAL A 212 1.74 -16.94 12.92
CA VAL A 212 1.03 -16.47 14.14
C VAL A 212 -0.32 -15.78 13.83
N PHE A 213 -0.45 -15.19 12.65
CA PHE A 213 -1.66 -14.48 12.21
C PHE A 213 -2.62 -15.32 11.36
N GLU A 214 -2.29 -16.60 11.10
CA GLU A 214 -3.11 -17.53 10.28
C GLU A 214 -3.75 -18.63 11.13
N ALA A 215 -3.35 -18.77 12.40
CA ALA A 215 -4.02 -19.67 13.33
C ALA A 215 -5.35 -19.01 13.75
N PRO A 216 -6.50 -19.69 13.57
CA PRO A 216 -7.73 -19.27 14.23
C PRO A 216 -7.47 -19.21 15.74
N GLU A 217 -8.04 -18.23 16.44
CA GLU A 217 -7.84 -18.06 17.88
C GLU A 217 -8.17 -19.34 18.67
N ASP A 218 -9.07 -20.17 18.13
CA ASP A 218 -9.51 -21.45 18.69
C ASP A 218 -8.54 -22.63 18.43
N GLU A 219 -7.58 -22.49 17.51
CA GLU A 219 -6.57 -23.51 17.15
C GLU A 219 -5.19 -23.24 17.75
N ASP A 220 -5.01 -22.22 18.61
CA ASP A 220 -3.73 -21.92 19.26
C ASP A 220 -3.37 -22.99 20.31
N SER A 221 -3.11 -24.20 19.84
CA SER A 221 -2.64 -25.38 20.55
C SER A 221 -1.16 -25.25 20.88
N ARG A 222 -0.71 -24.04 21.23
CA ARG A 222 0.59 -23.91 21.89
C ARG A 222 0.46 -24.65 23.21
N PRO A 223 1.39 -25.57 23.53
CA PRO A 223 1.53 -26.00 24.90
C PRO A 223 1.79 -24.72 25.69
N VAL A 224 0.85 -24.33 26.55
CA VAL A 224 1.06 -23.30 27.57
C VAL A 224 1.98 -23.91 28.63
N GLY A 225 3.19 -24.29 28.21
CA GLY A 225 4.24 -24.77 29.06
C GLY A 225 4.75 -23.57 29.85
N HIS A 226 4.49 -23.59 31.16
CA HIS A 226 4.94 -22.63 32.17
C HIS A 226 6.46 -22.33 32.18
N HIS A 227 7.26 -22.89 31.26
CA HIS A 227 8.72 -22.82 31.28
C HIS A 227 9.35 -21.61 30.57
N TRP A 228 8.62 -20.86 29.75
CA TRP A 228 9.21 -19.71 29.02
C TRP A 228 9.52 -18.48 29.90
N ARG A 229 9.07 -18.49 31.17
CA ARG A 229 9.29 -17.37 32.10
C ARG A 229 10.64 -17.37 32.82
N ARG A 230 11.52 -18.36 32.59
CA ARG A 230 12.77 -18.52 33.38
C ARG A 230 14.10 -18.45 32.60
N GLN A 231 14.13 -17.84 31.42
CA GLN A 231 15.40 -17.51 30.73
C GLN A 231 15.56 -16.01 30.44
N ARG A 232 14.93 -15.14 31.25
CA ARG A 232 15.12 -13.68 31.18
C ARG A 232 15.69 -13.09 32.46
N ARG A 233 16.58 -13.83 33.14
CA ARG A 233 17.49 -13.29 34.16
C ARG A 233 18.81 -14.03 34.02
N GLU A 234 19.91 -13.29 34.03
CA GLU A 234 21.31 -13.76 34.04
C GLU A 234 21.95 -14.13 32.70
N SER A 235 22.15 -13.11 31.86
CA SER A 235 23.41 -13.03 31.10
C SER A 235 23.75 -11.57 30.82
N GLY A 236 24.24 -10.88 31.86
CA GLY A 236 24.95 -9.63 31.69
C GLY A 236 26.31 -9.90 31.03
N ARG A 237 26.35 -9.90 29.70
CA ARG A 237 27.58 -9.68 28.93
C ARG A 237 27.25 -8.93 27.65
N HIS A 238 28.03 -7.89 27.40
CA HIS A 238 28.05 -7.03 26.23
C HIS A 238 27.49 -7.65 24.94
N SER A 239 26.34 -7.13 24.49
CA SER A 239 25.98 -7.16 23.07
C SER A 239 25.74 -5.72 22.64
N LYS A 240 26.71 -5.16 21.91
CA LYS A 240 26.52 -3.95 21.11
C LYS A 240 25.49 -4.28 20.04
N ARG A 241 24.22 -3.94 20.29
CA ARG A 241 23.20 -3.99 19.24
C ARG A 241 23.60 -3.01 18.13
N PRO A 242 23.52 -3.40 16.85
CA PRO A 242 23.60 -2.44 15.76
C PRO A 242 22.48 -1.43 15.94
N ARG A 243 22.85 -0.17 15.94
CA ARG A 243 21.93 0.96 15.94
C ARG A 243 21.16 0.89 14.62
N ASP A 244 19.86 0.62 14.70
CA ASP A 244 18.95 0.65 13.57
C ASP A 244 18.94 2.07 12.98
N SER A 245 19.43 2.21 11.75
CA SER A 245 19.67 3.50 11.07
C SER A 245 18.50 3.95 10.20
N TYR A 246 17.30 3.40 10.40
CA TYR A 246 16.09 3.75 9.63
C TYR A 246 15.02 4.50 10.43
N ARG A 247 15.39 5.15 11.54
CA ARG A 247 14.47 6.07 12.24
C ARG A 247 14.89 7.52 11.93
N PRO A 248 14.11 8.26 11.12
CA PRO A 248 14.36 9.67 10.89
C PRO A 248 14.19 10.43 12.21
N ASP A 249 15.23 11.19 12.59
CA ASP A 249 15.21 12.15 13.69
C ASP A 249 14.12 13.19 13.42
N TYR A 250 12.97 13.02 14.06
CA TYR A 250 12.02 14.09 14.26
C TYR A 250 12.13 14.57 15.71
N GLU A 251 12.40 15.86 15.83
CA GLU A 251 12.07 16.73 16.98
C GLU A 251 13.10 16.85 18.12
N SER A 252 14.24 17.44 17.78
CA SER A 252 14.90 18.41 18.67
C SER A 252 14.27 19.80 18.46
N ARG A 253 13.09 20.04 19.04
CA ARG A 253 12.54 21.39 19.27
C ARG A 253 11.64 21.38 20.50
N ARG A 254 12.24 21.48 21.68
CA ARG A 254 11.58 21.94 22.91
C ARG A 254 12.51 22.88 23.66
N ASP A 255 12.62 24.10 23.15
CA ASP A 255 13.03 25.27 23.95
C ASP A 255 11.77 26.06 24.27
N ARG A 256 11.12 25.75 25.40
CA ARG A 256 10.30 26.73 26.12
C ARG A 256 10.13 26.36 27.59
N TYR A 257 10.55 27.32 28.41
CA TYR A 257 10.19 27.58 29.81
C TYR A 257 11.05 26.95 30.91
N GLU A 258 11.97 27.78 31.42
CA GLU A 258 12.46 27.75 32.80
C GLU A 258 11.31 27.93 33.80
N PRO A 259 11.45 27.32 34.97
CA PRO A 259 11.34 28.14 36.18
C PRO A 259 12.51 27.90 37.15
N ASP A 260 13.09 29.00 37.59
CA ASP A 260 13.73 29.12 38.91
C ASP A 260 12.76 28.62 39.99
N ASP A 261 13.20 27.72 40.86
CA ASP A 261 13.37 28.08 42.27
C ASP A 261 13.94 26.94 43.13
N ARG A 262 14.82 27.40 44.01
CA ARG A 262 15.54 26.78 45.13
C ARG A 262 14.69 25.83 45.98
N TYR A 263 15.28 24.73 46.45
CA TYR A 263 15.71 24.45 47.85
C TYR A 263 16.47 23.11 47.81
N ASP A 264 17.78 23.09 48.05
CA ASP A 264 18.45 23.02 49.36
C ASP A 264 18.38 21.62 50.02
N ASP A 265 19.58 21.14 50.33
CA ASP A 265 19.95 20.41 51.55
C ASP A 265 19.95 18.85 51.62
N ARG A 266 21.13 18.37 52.05
CA ARG A 266 21.45 17.15 52.86
C ARG A 266 21.75 15.84 52.12
N ARG A 267 23.04 15.49 52.04
CA ARG A 267 23.79 14.62 52.99
C ARG A 267 23.23 13.19 53.08
N HIS A 268 24.02 12.21 52.64
CA HIS A 268 24.70 11.26 53.53
C HIS A 268 25.54 10.27 52.70
N GLY A 269 26.85 10.23 52.99
CA GLY A 269 27.75 9.19 52.51
C GLY A 269 27.63 7.90 53.32
N ARG A 270 28.12 6.81 52.70
CA ARG A 270 28.64 5.55 53.26
C ARG A 270 29.29 4.86 52.05
N ASP A 271 30.61 4.84 51.89
CA ASP A 271 31.57 4.02 52.64
C ASP A 271 30.99 2.67 53.03
N ASP A 272 31.29 1.65 52.23
CA ASP A 272 31.67 0.34 52.74
C ASP A 272 32.68 -0.32 51.81
N SER A 273 33.88 -0.45 52.36
CA SER A 273 35.02 -1.17 51.79
C SER A 273 35.04 -2.59 52.34
N ARG A 274 35.62 -3.51 51.55
CA ARG A 274 36.22 -4.81 51.96
C ARG A 274 35.23 -5.94 52.28
N ASP A 275 35.38 -7.07 51.57
CA ASP A 275 36.13 -8.21 52.13
C ASP A 275 36.33 -9.37 51.13
N ARG A 276 37.56 -9.92 51.14
CA ARG A 276 38.00 -11.34 51.02
C ARG A 276 37.67 -12.12 49.74
N ARG A 277 38.67 -12.51 48.94
CA ARG A 277 39.71 -13.56 49.13
C ARG A 277 39.19 -15.00 49.06
N ASP A 278 39.97 -15.80 48.31
CA ASP A 278 40.13 -17.26 48.39
C ASP A 278 38.99 -18.10 47.78
N ARG A 279 39.16 -19.19 47.00
CA ARG A 279 40.30 -20.08 46.75
C ARG A 279 39.92 -21.14 45.69
N HIS A 280 40.96 -21.69 45.03
CA HIS A 280 41.15 -23.07 44.54
C HIS A 280 40.38 -23.66 43.33
N ASP A 281 41.16 -23.86 42.26
CA ASP A 281 41.54 -25.15 41.67
C ASP A 281 40.78 -26.41 42.09
N LYS A 282 40.30 -27.17 41.09
CA LYS A 282 40.63 -28.60 40.98
C LYS A 282 40.24 -29.19 39.62
N ASP A 283 41.26 -29.77 39.02
CA ASP A 283 41.33 -30.79 37.98
C ASP A 283 40.18 -31.80 38.01
N SER A 284 39.79 -32.28 36.81
CA SER A 284 39.60 -33.71 36.52
C SER A 284 39.49 -33.91 35.01
N ASP A 285 40.52 -34.56 34.47
CA ASP A 285 40.56 -35.27 33.19
C ASP A 285 39.54 -36.44 33.13
N GLU A 286 39.60 -37.24 32.05
CA GLU A 286 38.91 -38.53 31.80
C GLU A 286 37.45 -38.39 31.27
N GLU A 287 37.02 -38.89 30.11
CA GLU A 287 37.33 -40.03 29.21
C GLU A 287 36.77 -39.66 27.82
N ASP A 288 37.49 -39.65 26.71
CA ASP A 288 38.07 -40.75 25.93
C ASP A 288 37.11 -41.95 25.66
N ARG A 289 36.78 -42.12 24.37
CA ARG A 289 36.36 -43.37 23.68
C ARG A 289 34.88 -43.77 23.72
N ARG A 290 34.25 -43.69 22.53
CA ARG A 290 33.20 -44.54 21.91
C ARG A 290 32.51 -43.65 20.86
N HIS A 291 32.41 -43.89 19.56
CA HIS A 291 32.51 -45.07 18.72
C HIS A 291 32.78 -44.58 17.28
N GLU A 292 33.99 -44.74 16.76
CA GLU A 292 34.23 -44.84 15.32
C GLU A 292 34.32 -46.33 14.99
N ARG A 293 33.19 -46.90 14.59
CA ARG A 293 33.12 -48.17 13.86
C ARG A 293 32.05 -48.03 12.80
N ASP A 294 32.33 -48.67 11.67
CA ASP A 294 31.47 -48.84 10.50
C ASP A 294 31.60 -47.74 9.44
N ASP A 295 32.68 -47.82 8.64
CA ASP A 295 32.56 -47.63 7.18
C ASP A 295 33.77 -48.25 6.46
N SER A 296 33.87 -49.58 6.54
CA SER A 296 34.83 -50.35 5.75
C SER A 296 34.20 -51.64 5.22
N ARG A 297 33.05 -51.50 4.54
CA ARG A 297 32.43 -52.59 3.76
C ARG A 297 31.62 -52.02 2.59
N ASP A 298 32.27 -51.46 1.57
CA ASP A 298 31.64 -51.49 0.22
C ASP A 298 32.60 -51.33 -0.97
N ARG A 299 33.81 -51.92 -0.88
CA ARG A 299 34.79 -51.90 -1.99
C ARG A 299 34.88 -53.20 -2.81
N ARG A 300 33.87 -54.08 -2.77
CA ARG A 300 33.85 -55.28 -3.62
C ARG A 300 32.44 -55.65 -4.06
N ARG A 301 31.94 -54.98 -5.11
CA ARG A 301 30.96 -55.54 -6.05
C ARG A 301 30.83 -54.61 -7.27
N ARG A 302 30.94 -55.21 -8.47
CA ARG A 302 30.98 -54.63 -9.84
C ARG A 302 32.40 -54.18 -10.20
N GLU A 303 33.26 -54.94 -10.89
CA GLU A 303 33.05 -55.93 -11.96
C GLU A 303 32.08 -55.44 -13.04
N HIS A 304 32.56 -54.48 -13.83
CA HIS A 304 32.57 -54.53 -15.29
C HIS A 304 33.61 -53.54 -15.83
#